data_AF-A0A392TZ72-F1
#
_entry.id   AF-A0A392TZ72-F1
#
_cell.length_a   1.000
_cell.length_b   1.000
_cell.length_c   1.000
_cell.angle_alpha   90.00
_cell.angle_beta   90.00
_cell.angle_gamma   90.00
#
_symmetry.space_group_name_H-M   'P 1'
#
loop_
_entity.id
_entity.type
_entity.pdbx_description
1 polymer ?
#
loop_
_entity_poly.entity_id
_entity_poly.type
_entity_poly.pdbx_seq_one_letter_code
_entity_poly.pdbx_strand_id
1 'polypeptide(L)' 'MPTYAKFMKEILTKKRRYNDDEVIKLDASCSAIIQRTLPTKEKDTGRVTLPVTIGNVNVGKALIDLGSSINLIPLS' A
#
# COMPACT_ATOMS: atom_id res chain seq x y z
N MET A 1 -7.65 -13.51 3.58
CA MET A 1 -8.14 -12.16 3.95
C MET A 1 -7.75 -11.92 5.39
N PRO A 2 -7.11 -10.79 5.72
CA PRO A 2 -6.86 -10.47 7.12
C PRO A 2 -8.19 -10.45 7.89
N THR A 3 -8.15 -10.97 9.11
CA THR A 3 -9.33 -11.19 9.97
C THR A 3 -10.19 -9.94 10.09
N TYR A 4 -9.55 -8.75 10.14
CA TYR A 4 -10.22 -7.45 10.15
C TYR A 4 -11.04 -7.16 8.88
N ALA A 5 -10.49 -7.38 7.69
CA ALA A 5 -11.18 -7.07 6.44
C ALA A 5 -12.43 -7.95 6.24
N LYS A 6 -12.35 -9.23 6.63
CA LYS A 6 -13.50 -10.14 6.60
C LYS A 6 -14.57 -9.67 7.60
N PHE A 7 -14.16 -9.32 8.82
CA PHE A 7 -15.06 -8.82 9.86
C PHE A 7 -15.77 -7.52 9.45
N MET A 8 -15.02 -6.53 8.97
CA MET A 8 -15.59 -5.27 8.47
C MET A 8 -16.56 -5.50 7.31
N LYS A 9 -16.22 -6.39 6.38
CA LYS A 9 -17.12 -6.75 5.27
C LYS A 9 -18.43 -7.36 5.78
N GLU A 10 -18.38 -8.24 6.78
CA GLU A 10 -19.58 -8.86 7.36
C GLU A 10 -20.48 -7.83 8.08
N ILE A 11 -19.90 -6.85 8.78
CA ILE A 11 -20.65 -5.73 9.37
C ILE A 11 -21.30 -4.88 8.28
N LEU A 12 -20.50 -4.40 7.32
CA LEU A 12 -20.96 -3.48 6.27
C LEU A 12 -22.03 -4.11 5.37
N THR A 13 -21.92 -5.43 5.16
CA THR A 13 -22.92 -6.20 4.39
C THR A 13 -24.09 -6.70 5.25
N LYS A 14 -24.15 -6.33 6.54
CA LYS A 14 -25.19 -6.74 7.51
C LYS A 14 -25.40 -8.26 7.58
N LYS A 15 -24.35 -9.03 7.27
CA LYS A 15 -24.38 -10.51 7.30
C LYS A 15 -24.25 -11.06 8.73
N ARG A 16 -23.89 -10.21 9.69
CA ARG A 16 -23.74 -10.55 11.09
C ARG A 16 -24.55 -9.56 11.93
N ARG A 17 -25.30 -10.09 12.91
CA ARG A 17 -25.83 -9.28 14.02
C ARG A 17 -24.76 -9.25 15.10
N TYR A 18 -24.33 -8.06 15.51
CA TYR A 18 -23.44 -7.87 16.64
C TYR A 18 -24.27 -7.36 17.83
N ASN A 19 -23.87 -7.73 19.03
CA ASN A 19 -24.38 -7.11 20.25
C ASN A 19 -23.50 -5.89 20.55
N ASP A 20 -24.07 -4.84 21.13
CA ASP A 20 -23.33 -3.59 21.40
C ASP A 20 -22.08 -3.80 22.30
N ASP A 21 -22.06 -4.88 23.08
CA ASP A 21 -20.97 -5.25 23.99
C ASP A 21 -20.03 -6.36 23.46
N GLU A 22 -20.08 -6.69 22.16
CA GLU A 22 -19.28 -7.78 21.60
C GLU A 22 -17.78 -7.40 21.52
N VAL A 23 -16.96 -8.01 22.38
CA VAL A 23 -15.49 -7.84 22.36
C VAL A 23 -14.86 -8.82 21.38
N ILE A 24 -14.12 -8.29 20.40
CA ILE A 24 -13.47 -9.08 19.35
C ILE A 24 -11.97 -8.91 19.44
N LYS A 25 -11.25 -10.03 19.50
CA LYS A 25 -9.78 -10.04 19.47
C LYS A 25 -9.32 -9.82 18.03
N LEU A 26 -8.70 -8.67 17.78
CA LEU A 26 -8.07 -8.34 16.51
C LEU A 26 -6.56 -8.33 16.70
N ASP A 27 -5.84 -8.93 15.75
CA ASP A 27 -4.40 -8.77 15.70
C ASP A 27 -4.07 -7.36 15.20
N ALA A 28 -3.43 -6.58 16.07
CA ALA A 28 -3.05 -5.20 15.80
C ALA A 28 -1.96 -5.10 14.72
N SER A 29 -1.29 -6.20 14.35
CA SER A 29 -0.28 -6.22 13.30
C SER A 29 -0.80 -5.78 11.92
N CYS A 30 -2.12 -5.88 11.69
CA CYS A 30 -2.68 -5.83 10.35
C CYS A 30 -3.29 -4.47 9.95
N SER A 31 -3.38 -3.49 10.85
CA SER A 31 -4.05 -2.22 10.52
C SER A 31 -3.46 -1.03 11.25
N ALA A 32 -2.99 -0.04 10.47
CA ALA A 32 -2.57 1.28 10.95
C ALA A 32 -3.68 1.99 11.74
N ILE A 33 -4.96 1.73 11.41
CA ILE A 33 -6.12 2.30 12.12
C ILE A 33 -6.17 1.80 13.58
N ILE A 34 -5.85 0.53 13.80
CA ILE A 34 -5.88 -0.09 15.13
C ILE A 34 -4.64 0.31 15.94
N GLN A 35 -3.47 0.35 15.30
CA GLN A 35 -2.23 0.68 15.97
C GLN A 35 -2.22 2.13 16.49
N ARG A 36 -3.04 3.04 15.92
CA ARG A 36 -3.10 4.49 16.23
C ARG A 36 -1.74 5.19 16.16
N THR A 37 -0.72 4.48 15.75
CA THR A 37 0.60 4.96 15.38
C THR A 37 0.65 4.96 13.88
N LEU A 38 1.27 5.99 13.33
CA LEU A 38 1.64 5.95 11.92
C LEU A 38 2.60 4.77 11.75
N PRO A 39 2.37 3.87 10.78
CA PRO A 39 3.37 2.87 10.45
C PRO A 39 4.68 3.62 10.19
N THR A 40 5.77 3.14 10.79
CA THR A 40 7.10 3.69 10.57
C THR A 40 7.30 3.73 9.06
N LYS A 41 7.69 4.90 8.53
CA LYS A 41 8.06 5.01 7.12
C LYS A 41 9.22 4.05 6.91
N GLU A 42 8.93 2.91 6.31
CA GLU A 42 9.95 1.97 5.90
C GLU A 42 10.97 2.74 5.07
N LYS A 43 12.26 2.54 5.36
CA LYS A 43 13.29 3.12 4.51
C LYS A 43 13.02 2.58 3.11
N ASP A 44 12.74 3.48 2.16
CA ASP A 44 12.66 3.09 0.75
C ASP A 44 13.88 2.23 0.47
N THR A 45 13.66 1.03 -0.07
CA THR A 45 14.65 -0.06 -0.19
C THR A 45 15.78 0.28 -1.18
N GLY A 46 15.97 1.57 -1.48
CA GLY A 46 16.69 2.10 -2.61
C GLY A 46 15.70 2.49 -3.69
N ARG A 47 15.85 3.70 -4.22
CA ARG A 47 15.24 4.07 -5.50
C ARG A 47 15.79 3.09 -6.55
N VAL A 48 14.96 2.17 -7.04
CA VAL A 48 15.35 1.27 -8.11
C VAL A 48 15.44 2.09 -9.38
N THR A 49 16.61 2.06 -10.02
CA THR A 49 16.81 2.72 -11.31
C THR A 49 17.18 1.70 -12.36
N LEU A 50 16.64 1.85 -13.57
CA LEU A 50 16.96 1.03 -14.73
C LEU A 50 17.59 1.89 -15.82
N PRO A 51 18.55 1.35 -16.59
CA PRO A 51 18.98 2.00 -17.81
C PRO A 51 17.81 2.04 -18.81
N VAL A 52 17.58 3.20 -19.45
CA VAL A 52 16.49 3.42 -20.40
C VAL A 52 17.03 3.96 -21.71
N THR A 53 16.51 3.42 -22.81
CA THR A 53 16.72 3.91 -24.17
C THR A 53 15.36 4.13 -24.82
N ILE A 54 15.16 5.28 -25.48
CA ILE A 54 13.95 5.57 -26.25
C ILE A 54 14.33 5.57 -27.73
N GLY A 55 13.86 4.57 -28.47
CA GLY A 55 14.35 4.33 -29.84
C GLY A 55 15.87 4.08 -29.82
N ASN A 56 16.63 4.95 -30.49
CA ASN A 56 18.10 4.89 -30.52
C ASN A 56 18.78 5.88 -29.54
N VAL A 57 18.02 6.61 -28.73
CA VAL A 57 18.56 7.62 -27.80
C VAL A 57 18.73 7.02 -26.41
N ASN A 58 19.97 7.01 -25.90
CA ASN A 58 20.26 6.62 -24.53
C ASN A 58 19.90 7.77 -23.57
N VAL A 59 19.00 7.50 -22.63
CA VAL A 59 18.47 8.47 -21.66
C VAL A 59 19.18 8.36 -20.30
N GLY A 60 20.03 7.35 -20.12
CA GLY A 60 20.70 7.07 -18.85
C GLY A 60 19.82 6.22 -17.93
N LYS A 61 19.70 6.60 -16.66
CA LYS A 61 18.98 5.82 -15.64
C LYS A 61 17.64 6.48 -15.29
N ALA A 62 16.54 5.74 -15.41
CA ALA A 62 15.22 6.18 -14.98
C ALA A 62 14.81 5.49 -13.67
N LEU A 63 14.03 6.19 -12.85
CA LEU A 63 13.47 5.66 -11.60
C LEU A 63 12.21 4.83 -11.89
N ILE A 64 12.11 3.65 -11.29
CA ILE A 64 10.87 2.87 -11.33
C ILE A 64 9.97 3.38 -10.19
N ASP A 65 8.87 4.02 -10.55
CA ASP A 65 7.82 4.40 -9.61
C ASP A 65 6.56 3.57 -9.89
N LEU A 66 6.29 2.56 -9.06
CA LEU A 66 5.08 1.74 -9.16
C LEU A 66 3.80 2.50 -8.80
N GLY A 67 3.93 3.68 -8.17
CA GLY A 67 2.82 4.58 -7.87
C GLY A 67 2.47 5.54 -9.00
N SER A 68 3.30 5.63 -10.05
CA SER A 68 3.06 6.52 -11.18
C SER A 68 2.31 5.81 -12.31
N SER A 69 1.29 6.48 -12.85
CA SER A 69 0.59 6.03 -14.06
C SER A 69 1.21 6.56 -15.36
N ILE A 70 2.20 7.46 -15.26
CA ILE A 70 2.87 8.09 -16.40
C ILE A 70 4.39 8.02 -16.27
N ASN A 71 5.08 7.93 -17.41
CA ASN A 71 6.54 7.96 -17.46
C ASN A 71 7.01 9.41 -17.63
N LEU A 72 7.74 9.94 -16.65
CA LEU A 72 8.41 11.23 -16.74
C LEU A 72 9.88 11.01 -17.09
N ILE A 73 10.32 11.60 -18.18
CA ILE A 73 11.70 11.50 -18.67
C ILE A 73 12.21 12.93 -18.92
N PRO A 74 13.23 13.40 -18.18
CA PRO A 74 13.75 14.74 -18.38
C PRO A 74 14.42 14.87 -19.74
N LEU A 75 14.04 15.90 -20.48
CA LEU A 75 14.69 16.35 -21.70
C LEU A 75 15.73 17.40 -21.31
N SER A 76 16.90 16.96 -20.84
CA SER A 76 18.02 17.79 -20.35
C SER A 76 17.84 18.40 -18.96
#